data_AF-A0AAP0LTW0-F1
#
_entry.id   AF-A0AAP0LTW0-F1
#
_cell.length_a   1.000
_cell.length_b   1.000
_cell.length_c   1.000
_cell.angle_alpha   90.00
_cell.angle_beta   90.00
_cell.angle_gamma   90.00
#
_symmetry.space_group_name_H-M   'P 1'
#
loop_
_entity.id
_entity.type
_entity.pdbx_description
1 polymer ?
#
loop_
_entity_poly.entity_id
_entity_poly.type
_entity_poly.pdbx_seq_one_letter_code
_entity_poly.pdbx_strand_id
1 'polypeptide(L)'
;MAASSSKQFKNICVLFGFHYGKYKEFIQVAADLGRVIVERKLHLIYGGSERGLSRLVSKVIFTRGSQVLGIIPKAIQPLGCLSGHQLENN
;
A
#
# COMPACT_ATOMS: atom_id res chain seq x y z
N MET A 1 -9.58 -35.78 11.40
CA MET A 1 -8.59 -35.14 10.50
C MET A 1 -8.13 -33.86 11.16
N ALA A 2 -6.91 -33.83 11.72
CA ALA A 2 -6.37 -32.61 12.31
C ALA A 2 -6.12 -31.60 11.18
N ALA A 3 -6.83 -30.46 11.21
CA ALA A 3 -6.55 -29.37 10.30
C ALA A 3 -5.11 -28.91 10.54
N SER A 4 -4.25 -29.05 9.52
CA SER A 4 -2.93 -28.47 9.57
C SER A 4 -3.10 -26.96 9.80
N SER A 5 -2.67 -26.48 10.96
CA SER A 5 -2.63 -25.05 11.25
C SER A 5 -1.50 -24.42 10.42
N SER A 6 -1.73 -24.30 9.11
CA SER A 6 -0.88 -23.52 8.23
C SER A 6 -1.12 -22.06 8.58
N LYS A 7 -0.15 -21.40 9.21
CA LYS A 7 -0.24 -19.96 9.50
C LYS A 7 -0.55 -19.21 8.20
N GLN A 8 -1.79 -18.72 8.07
CA GLN A 8 -2.17 -17.87 6.95
C GLN A 8 -1.65 -16.47 7.22
N PHE A 9 -0.82 -15.96 6.31
CA PHE A 9 -0.43 -14.56 6.31
C PHE A 9 -1.65 -13.70 6.02
N LYS A 10 -1.81 -12.60 6.76
CA LYS A 10 -2.89 -11.61 6.55
C LYS A 10 -2.39 -10.29 5.98
N ASN A 11 -1.10 -10.00 6.12
CA ASN A 11 -0.50 -8.71 5.77
C ASN A 11 0.70 -8.91 4.86
N ILE A 12 0.87 -8.01 3.89
CA ILE A 12 2.04 -7.91 3.03
C ILE A 12 2.67 -6.52 3.23
N CYS A 13 3.97 -6.48 3.50
CA CYS A 13 4.74 -5.24 3.48
C CYS A 13 5.32 -5.02 2.08
N VAL A 14 5.05 -3.87 1.46
CA VAL A 14 5.58 -3.52 0.13
C VAL A 14 6.51 -2.32 0.24
N LEU A 15 7.73 -2.49 -0.24
CA LEU A 15 8.73 -1.44 -0.38
C LEU A 15 8.66 -0.87 -1.81
N PHE A 16 8.54 0.45 -1.92
CA PHE A 16 8.48 1.16 -3.19
C PHE A 16 9.79 1.90 -3.43
N GLY A 17 10.29 1.88 -4.67
CA GLY A 17 11.42 2.70 -5.09
C GLY A 17 11.01 4.16 -5.32
N PHE A 18 11.91 5.11 -5.03
CA PHE A 18 11.68 6.56 -5.11
C PHE A 18 11.80 7.15 -6.54
N HIS A 19 11.45 6.41 -7.59
CA HIS A 19 11.59 6.91 -8.97
C HIS A 19 10.23 7.06 -9.65
N TYR A 20 9.68 8.27 -9.54
CA TYR A 20 8.41 8.64 -10.16
C TYR A 20 8.58 8.86 -11.67
N GLY A 21 7.68 8.29 -12.48
CA GLY A 21 7.44 8.76 -13.85
C GLY A 21 8.46 8.33 -14.91
N LYS A 22 9.56 7.65 -14.56
CA LYS A 22 10.54 7.18 -15.54
C LYS A 22 10.01 6.01 -16.39
N TYR A 23 9.20 5.13 -15.79
CA TYR A 23 8.71 3.92 -16.44
C TYR A 23 7.20 3.77 -16.18
N LYS A 24 6.41 3.97 -17.22
CA LYS A 24 4.93 3.86 -17.18
C LYS A 24 4.48 2.41 -17.00
N GLU A 25 5.33 1.46 -17.38
CA GLU A 25 5.13 0.03 -17.29
C GLU A 25 4.84 -0.43 -15.85
N PHE A 26 5.41 0.23 -14.84
CA PHE A 26 5.16 -0.10 -13.45
C PHE A 26 3.79 0.34 -12.93
N ILE A 27 3.08 1.23 -13.64
CA ILE A 27 1.73 1.66 -13.24
C ILE A 27 0.78 0.47 -13.31
N GLN A 28 0.81 -0.27 -14.43
CA GLN A 28 -0.07 -1.42 -14.61
C GLN A 28 0.26 -2.52 -13.60
N VAL A 29 1.55 -2.82 -13.42
CA VAL A 29 2.02 -3.83 -12.46
C VAL A 29 1.63 -3.47 -11.02
N ALA A 30 1.70 -2.19 -10.63
CA ALA A 30 1.26 -1.74 -9.32
C ALA A 30 -0.27 -1.89 -9.14
N ALA A 31 -1.07 -1.58 -10.15
CA ALA A 31 -2.50 -1.83 -10.10
C ALA A 31 -2.82 -3.34 -9.98
N ASP A 32 -2.11 -4.18 -10.73
CA ASP A 32 -2.23 -5.64 -10.68
C ASP A 32 -1.87 -6.20 -9.31
N LEU A 33 -0.78 -5.73 -8.72
CA LEU A 33 -0.37 -6.08 -7.37
C LEU A 33 -1.49 -5.76 -6.36
N GLY A 34 -2.09 -4.57 -6.45
CA GLY A 34 -3.21 -4.18 -5.59
C GLY A 34 -4.41 -5.11 -5.73
N ARG A 35 -4.75 -5.51 -6.96
CA ARG A 35 -5.84 -6.47 -7.23
C ARG A 35 -5.57 -7.82 -6.57
N VAL A 36 -4.37 -8.38 -6.77
CA VAL A 36 -4.01 -9.70 -6.22
C VAL A 36 -4.04 -9.70 -4.68
N ILE A 37 -3.59 -8.61 -4.04
CA ILE A 37 -3.64 -8.47 -2.57
C ILE A 37 -5.09 -8.55 -2.07
N VAL A 38 -6.00 -7.83 -2.73
CA VAL A 38 -7.42 -7.83 -2.38
C VAL A 38 -8.07 -9.19 -2.63
N GLU A 39 -7.83 -9.80 -3.79
CA GLU A 39 -8.39 -11.11 -4.17
C GLU A 39 -7.99 -12.21 -3.18
N ARG A 40 -6.77 -12.13 -2.65
CA ARG A 40 -6.27 -13.04 -1.62
C ARG A 40 -6.72 -12.69 -0.20
N LYS A 41 -7.56 -11.67 -0.04
CA LYS A 41 -8.05 -11.16 1.26
C LYS A 41 -6.91 -10.76 2.20
N LEU A 42 -5.85 -10.18 1.63
CA LEU A 42 -4.69 -9.67 2.36
C LEU A 42 -4.79 -8.16 2.56
N HIS A 43 -3.96 -7.65 3.46
CA HIS A 43 -3.85 -6.24 3.81
C HIS A 43 -2.47 -5.70 3.48
N LEU A 44 -2.39 -4.41 3.17
CA LEU A 44 -1.13 -3.75 2.81
C LEU A 44 -0.52 -3.04 4.02
N ILE A 45 0.78 -3.24 4.21
CA ILE A 45 1.65 -2.39 5.03
C ILE A 45 2.67 -1.74 4.09
N TYR A 46 2.92 -0.44 4.23
CA TYR A 46 3.91 0.26 3.40
C TYR A 46 4.45 1.52 4.08
N GLY A 47 5.44 2.16 3.45
CA GLY A 47 6.09 3.38 3.95
C GLY A 47 5.24 4.66 3.95
N GLY A 48 3.92 4.56 3.80
CA GLY A 48 2.97 5.67 3.97
C GLY A 48 3.04 6.83 2.96
N SER A 49 3.94 6.79 1.97
CA SER A 49 4.05 7.89 1.00
C SER A 49 2.80 8.03 0.14
N GLU A 50 2.23 9.23 0.09
CA GLU A 50 1.03 9.55 -0.69
C GLU A 50 1.30 9.83 -2.17
N ARG A 51 2.51 9.55 -2.67
CA ARG A 51 2.95 9.83 -4.03
C ARG A 51 3.48 8.56 -4.70
N GLY A 52 3.16 8.37 -5.98
CA GLY A 52 3.84 7.40 -6.83
C GLY A 52 3.13 6.08 -6.89
N LEU A 53 3.90 5.02 -7.13
CA LEU A 53 3.38 3.67 -7.17
C LEU A 53 2.75 3.28 -5.83
N SER A 54 3.29 3.77 -4.71
CA SER A 54 2.72 3.51 -3.38
C SER A 54 1.29 4.02 -3.26
N ARG A 55 1.01 5.24 -3.74
CA ARG A 55 -0.35 5.81 -3.80
C ARG A 55 -1.28 4.97 -4.68
N LEU A 56 -0.77 4.51 -5.83
CA LEU A 56 -1.59 3.73 -6.77
C LEU A 56 -1.99 2.39 -6.14
N VAL A 57 -1.04 1.66 -5.58
CA VAL A 57 -1.30 0.36 -4.91
C VAL A 57 -2.22 0.56 -3.70
N SER A 58 -1.91 1.52 -2.82
CA SER A 58 -2.71 1.76 -1.61
C SER A 58 -4.13 2.15 -1.95
N LYS A 59 -4.34 3.00 -2.97
CA LYS A 59 -5.67 3.38 -3.43
C LYS A 59 -6.47 2.19 -3.96
N VAL A 60 -5.88 1.35 -4.81
CA VAL A 60 -6.56 0.16 -5.35
C VAL A 60 -7.00 -0.80 -4.25
N ILE A 61 -6.16 -1.00 -3.23
CA ILE A 61 -6.45 -1.91 -2.12
C ILE A 61 -7.53 -1.34 -1.21
N PHE A 62 -7.40 -0.07 -0.85
CA PHE A 62 -8.34 0.63 0.03
C PHE A 62 -9.74 0.72 -0.58
N THR A 63 -9.86 1.10 -1.86
CA THR A 63 -11.16 1.22 -2.53
C THR A 63 -11.87 -0.12 -2.74
N ARG A 64 -11.14 -1.24 -2.69
CA ARG A 64 -11.70 -2.58 -2.83
C ARG A 64 -11.93 -3.29 -1.50
N GLY A 65 -11.81 -2.58 -0.37
CA GLY A 65 -12.23 -3.06 0.95
C GLY A 65 -11.16 -3.79 1.77
N SER A 66 -9.92 -3.84 1.30
CA SER A 66 -8.80 -4.34 2.11
C SER A 66 -8.16 -3.22 2.93
N GLN A 67 -7.64 -3.56 4.11
CA GLN A 67 -6.97 -2.60 4.99
C GLN A 67 -5.61 -2.18 4.44
N VAL A 68 -5.25 -0.92 4.71
CA VAL A 68 -3.96 -0.32 4.36
C VAL A 68 -3.39 0.40 5.56
N LEU A 69 -2.15 0.07 5.93
CA LEU A 69 -1.38 0.72 6.99
C LEU A 69 -0.15 1.41 6.38
N GLY A 70 -0.09 2.73 6.49
CA GLY A 70 1.10 3.52 6.17
C GLY A 70 1.94 3.79 7.42
N ILE A 71 3.24 3.52 7.36
CA ILE A 71 4.19 3.78 8.45
C ILE A 71 5.23 4.79 7.96
N ILE A 72 5.22 5.98 8.57
CA ILE A 72 6.21 7.03 8.30
C ILE A 72 6.87 7.44 9.63
N PRO A 73 8.20 7.33 9.77
CA PRO A 73 8.93 7.91 10.89
C PRO A 73 8.72 9.43 10.96
N LYS A 74 8.52 9.98 12.17
CA LYS A 74 8.31 11.42 12.40
C LYS A 74 9.40 12.30 11.74
N ALA A 75 10.64 11.84 11.77
CA ALA A 75 11.79 12.55 11.19
C ALA A 75 11.68 12.80 9.67
N ILE A 76 10.91 11.98 8.94
CA ILE A 76 10.77 12.08 7.47
C ILE A 76 9.34 12.39 7.04
N GLN A 77 8.42 12.62 7.98
CA GLN A 77 7.04 12.98 7.70
C GLN A 77 6.90 14.22 6.77
N PRO A 78 7.68 15.31 6.94
CA PRO A 78 7.60 16.46 6.05
C PRO A 78 8.05 16.15 4.61
N LEU A 79 8.96 15.19 4.43
CA LEU A 79 9.47 14.78 3.12
C LEU A 79 8.57 13.73 2.44
N GLY A 80 7.95 12.86 3.24
CA GLY A 80 7.06 11.79 2.79
C GLY A 80 5.67 12.27 2.37
N CYS A 81 5.17 13.32 3.04
CA CYS A 81 3.87 13.95 2.80
C CYS A 81 4.01 15.33 2.16
N LEU A 82 4.22 15.38 0.84
CA LEU A 82 3.90 16.59 0.08
C LEU A 82 2.43 16.47 -0.37
N SER A 83 1.56 16.89 0.57
CA SER A 83 0.14 17.28 0.52
C SER A 83 -0.89 16.43 -0.25
N GLY A 84 -1.98 16.09 0.45
CA GLY A 84 -3.29 15.91 -0.21
C GLY A 84 -4.34 14.97 0.39
N HIS A 85 -4.37 14.71 1.69
CA HIS A 85 -5.64 14.45 2.40
C HIS A 85 -5.47 14.76 3.89
N GLN A 86 -5.66 16.03 4.23
CA GLN A 86 -6.05 16.39 5.58
C GLN A 86 -7.45 15.79 5.77
N LEU A 87 -7.53 14.63 6.43
CA LEU A 87 -8.76 14.29 7.15
C LEU A 87 -8.76 15.20 8.37
N GLU A 88 -9.24 16.43 8.17
CA GLU A 88 -9.74 17.26 9.25
C GLU A 88 -10.91 16.49 9.87
N ASN A 89 -10.67 15.95 11.06
CA ASN A 89 -11.71 15.61 12.02
C ASN A 89 -11.29 16.29 13.32
N ASN A 90 -11.69 17.56 13.47
CA ASN A 90 -12.40 18.10 14.64
C ASN A 90 -12.55 19.63 14.51
#